data_AF-A0AAE1Y246-F1
#
_entry.id   AF-A0AAE1Y246-F1
#
_cell.length_a   1.000
_cell.length_b   1.000
_cell.length_c   1.000
_cell.angle_alpha   90.00
_cell.angle_beta   90.00
_cell.angle_gamma   90.00
#
_symmetry.space_group_name_H-M   'P 1'
#
loop_
_entity.id
_entity.type
_entity.pdbx_description
1 polymer ?
#
loop_
_entity_poly.entity_id
_entity_poly.type
_entity_poly.pdbx_seq_one_letter_code
_entity_poly.pdbx_strand_id
1 'polypeptide(L)'
;MVVVSSVAIEEKDWNENKKREDVFVVVEPTDEGALDRQKCLTKIMTEFQEHLTERASHLLGFPVNMNCNYMVDLSPFLCFYINNVGDPYKESNFSLHSKKFEVGVLDWFARLWEIDMDEYWGYVTNGGTESNLHALMMGSVAL
;
A
#
# COMPACT_ATOMS: atom_id res chain seq x y z
N MET A 1 7.62 2.32 -5.67
CA MET A 1 8.86 3.11 -5.53
C MET A 1 9.99 2.10 -5.42
N VAL A 2 11.10 2.33 -6.13
CA VAL A 2 12.24 1.42 -6.21
C VAL A 2 13.47 2.15 -5.66
N VAL A 3 14.43 1.48 -5.01
CA VAL A 3 15.46 2.15 -4.15
C VAL A 3 16.89 2.09 -4.67
N VAL A 4 17.61 3.23 -4.48
CA VAL A 4 19.07 3.46 -4.55
C VAL A 4 19.43 4.57 -3.53
N SER A 5 20.43 4.44 -2.62
CA SER A 5 20.70 5.52 -1.61
C SER A 5 22.09 5.59 -0.93
N SER A 6 22.41 6.75 -0.29
CA SER A 6 23.34 6.92 0.84
C SER A 6 23.04 8.14 1.76
N VAL A 7 23.28 7.97 3.08
CA VAL A 7 23.42 8.93 4.23
C VAL A 7 22.19 9.20 5.13
N ALA A 8 22.47 9.32 6.45
CA ALA A 8 21.63 9.05 7.63
C ALA A 8 21.49 10.22 8.63
N ILE A 9 20.42 10.22 9.48
CA ILE A 9 20.29 10.97 10.76
C ILE A 9 19.38 10.22 11.77
N GLU A 10 19.69 10.35 13.07
CA GLU A 10 19.07 9.75 14.28
C GLU A 10 17.69 10.32 14.71
N GLU A 11 16.90 9.51 15.45
CA GLU A 11 15.55 9.82 15.95
C GLU A 11 15.51 10.19 17.46
N LYS A 12 14.46 10.94 17.86
CA LYS A 12 14.18 11.41 19.23
C LYS A 12 12.74 11.05 19.64
N ASP A 13 12.57 10.57 20.89
CA ASP A 13 11.32 10.07 21.48
C ASP A 13 10.24 11.14 21.69
N TRP A 14 8.97 10.81 21.42
CA TRP A 14 7.84 11.75 21.48
C TRP A 14 6.62 11.27 22.29
N ASN A 15 6.03 12.24 23.02
CA ASN A 15 5.40 12.10 24.33
C ASN A 15 3.85 12.04 24.32
N GLU A 16 3.31 11.66 25.49
CA GLU A 16 1.97 11.78 26.10
C GLU A 16 0.86 12.69 25.47
N ASN A 17 -0.40 12.28 25.71
CA ASN A 17 -1.69 13.01 25.49
C ASN A 17 -2.25 13.16 24.06
N LYS A 18 -2.75 12.07 23.47
CA LYS A 18 -3.73 12.14 22.36
C LYS A 18 -5.17 12.03 22.88
N LYS A 19 -5.87 13.16 23.01
CA LYS A 19 -7.34 13.15 23.01
C LYS A 19 -7.79 12.67 21.63
N ARG A 20 -8.58 11.59 21.58
CA ARG A 20 -9.14 11.05 20.34
C ARG A 20 -10.40 11.85 19.98
N GLU A 21 -10.20 13.07 19.49
CA GLU A 21 -11.26 13.83 18.82
C GLU A 21 -11.41 13.24 17.40
N ASP A 22 -12.66 13.01 16.97
CA ASP A 22 -13.06 12.42 15.67
C ASP A 22 -12.87 10.90 15.49
N VAL A 23 -13.37 10.08 16.43
CA VAL A 23 -13.40 8.61 16.26
C VAL A 23 -14.74 8.16 15.68
N PHE A 24 -14.71 7.43 14.57
CA PHE A 24 -15.87 6.68 14.10
C PHE A 24 -16.28 5.66 15.16
N VAL A 25 -17.47 5.82 15.73
CA VAL A 25 -17.99 4.90 16.74
C VAL A 25 -18.39 3.59 16.05
N VAL A 26 -17.54 2.58 16.22
CA VAL A 26 -17.84 1.21 15.78
C VAL A 26 -18.64 0.53 16.89
N VAL A 27 -19.95 0.39 16.69
CA VAL A 27 -20.83 -0.36 17.59
C VAL A 27 -20.99 -1.76 17.02
N GLU A 28 -20.68 -2.78 17.82
CA GLU A 28 -21.03 -4.16 17.45
C GLU A 28 -22.55 -4.25 17.30
N PRO A 29 -23.05 -4.68 16.13
CA PRO A 29 -24.48 -4.79 15.96
C PRO A 29 -25.03 -5.88 16.89
N THR A 30 -25.97 -5.51 17.75
CA THR A 30 -26.86 -6.46 18.44
C THR A 30 -27.62 -7.31 17.40
N ASP A 31 -28.22 -8.43 17.82
CA ASP A 31 -28.94 -9.44 16.98
C ASP A 31 -30.12 -8.90 16.13
N GLU A 32 -30.21 -7.60 15.93
CA GLU A 32 -31.08 -6.94 14.96
C GLU A 32 -30.77 -7.38 13.52
N GLY A 33 -31.84 -7.53 12.73
CA GLY A 33 -31.84 -8.25 11.46
C GLY A 33 -30.79 -7.77 10.45
N ALA A 34 -30.44 -8.65 9.50
CA ALA A 34 -29.44 -8.39 8.46
C ALA A 34 -29.64 -7.07 7.69
N LEU A 35 -30.89 -6.60 7.56
CA LEU A 35 -31.22 -5.34 6.90
C LEU A 35 -30.76 -4.10 7.67
N ASP A 36 -30.87 -4.10 9.00
CA ASP A 36 -30.51 -2.93 9.81
C ASP A 36 -28.98 -2.81 9.96
N ARG A 37 -28.28 -3.95 9.98
CA ARG A 37 -26.81 -4.01 9.83
C ARG A 37 -26.34 -3.42 8.49
N GLN A 38 -26.98 -3.81 7.39
CA GLN A 38 -26.62 -3.30 6.07
C GLN A 38 -26.82 -1.78 5.96
N LYS A 39 -27.91 -1.25 6.53
CA LYS A 39 -28.17 0.20 6.58
C LYS A 39 -27.12 0.94 7.40
N CYS A 40 -26.77 0.41 8.58
CA CYS A 40 -25.74 0.99 9.44
C CYS A 40 -24.37 1.04 8.73
N LEU A 41 -23.95 -0.06 8.10
CA LEU A 41 -22.71 -0.13 7.33
C LEU A 41 -22.69 0.86 6.17
N THR A 42 -23.79 0.95 5.41
CA THR A 42 -23.90 1.88 4.28
C THR A 42 -23.74 3.33 4.77
N LYS A 43 -24.36 3.68 5.90
CA LYS A 43 -24.24 5.00 6.50
C LYS A 43 -22.78 5.34 6.85
N ILE A 44 -22.08 4.44 7.57
CA ILE A 44 -20.69 4.64 7.97
C ILE A 44 -19.78 4.81 6.74
N MET A 45 -19.98 3.99 5.71
CA MET A 45 -19.20 4.07 4.47
C MET A 45 -19.42 5.39 3.75
N THR A 46 -20.66 5.87 3.64
CA THR A 46 -20.97 7.15 3.01
C THR A 46 -20.36 8.32 3.80
N GLU A 47 -20.53 8.36 5.11
CA GLU A 47 -19.94 9.40 5.97
C GLU A 47 -18.41 9.43 5.85
N PHE A 48 -17.78 8.25 5.81
CA PHE A 48 -16.33 8.16 5.62
C PHE A 48 -15.89 8.61 4.22
N GLN A 49 -16.63 8.25 3.18
CA GLN A 49 -16.35 8.69 1.82
C GLN A 49 -16.46 10.21 1.67
N GLU A 50 -17.48 10.83 2.25
CA GLU A 50 -17.66 12.29 2.27
C GLU A 50 -16.48 12.95 2.99
N HIS A 51 -16.11 12.44 4.16
CA HIS A 51 -14.96 12.93 4.92
C HIS A 51 -13.65 12.87 4.10
N LEU A 52 -13.36 11.73 3.45
CA LEU A 52 -12.15 11.60 2.63
C LEU A 52 -12.19 12.52 1.41
N THR A 53 -13.35 12.70 0.78
CA THR A 53 -13.51 13.56 -0.39
C THR A 53 -13.27 15.03 -0.04
N GLU A 54 -13.79 15.48 1.11
CA GLU A 54 -13.53 16.81 1.65
C GLU A 54 -12.04 17.02 1.91
N ARG A 55 -11.38 16.10 2.63
CA ARG A 55 -9.94 16.18 2.92
C ARG A 55 -9.09 16.16 1.66
N ALA A 56 -9.43 15.32 0.68
CA ALA A 56 -8.76 15.25 -0.61
C ALA A 56 -8.80 16.59 -1.37
N SER A 57 -9.90 17.34 -1.28
CA SER A 57 -10.06 18.64 -1.94
C SER A 57 -9.11 19.73 -1.41
N HIS A 58 -8.58 19.56 -0.21
CA HIS A 58 -7.67 20.49 0.46
C HIS A 58 -6.23 19.96 0.54
N LEU A 59 -5.95 18.77 0.00
CA LEU A 59 -4.64 18.13 0.08
C LEU A 59 -3.70 18.68 -1.00
N LEU A 60 -2.88 19.67 -0.62
CA LEU A 60 -1.85 20.25 -1.50
C LEU A 60 -0.42 20.12 -0.93
N GLY A 61 -0.29 19.73 0.35
CA GLY A 61 0.99 19.76 1.07
C GLY A 61 1.81 18.47 1.04
N PHE A 62 1.31 17.41 0.42
CA PHE A 62 1.97 16.09 0.42
C PHE A 62 2.05 15.51 -1.00
N PRO A 63 3.19 14.91 -1.41
CA PRO A 63 3.41 14.49 -2.80
C PRO A 63 2.72 13.15 -3.10
N VAL A 64 1.39 13.18 -3.22
CA VAL A 64 0.58 12.01 -3.58
C VAL A 64 -0.23 12.31 -4.83
N ASN A 65 -0.25 11.35 -5.76
CA ASN A 65 -1.15 11.41 -6.90
C ASN A 65 -2.56 11.01 -6.47
N MET A 66 -3.50 11.95 -6.55
CA MET A 66 -4.92 11.73 -6.23
C MET A 66 -5.76 11.35 -7.46
N ASN A 67 -5.17 11.35 -8.66
CA ASN A 67 -5.86 10.92 -9.87
C ASN A 67 -5.84 9.39 -9.98
N CYS A 68 -6.97 8.78 -9.61
CA CYS A 68 -7.12 7.32 -9.52
C CYS A 68 -8.18 6.76 -10.49
N ASN A 69 -8.46 7.44 -11.61
CA ASN A 69 -9.53 7.03 -12.54
C ASN A 69 -9.40 5.57 -13.05
N TYR A 70 -8.17 5.08 -13.18
CA TYR A 70 -7.85 3.70 -13.59
C TYR A 70 -8.17 2.63 -12.53
N MET A 71 -8.45 3.01 -11.27
CA MET A 71 -8.84 2.06 -10.22
C MET A 71 -10.20 1.43 -10.48
N VAL A 72 -11.08 2.09 -11.26
CA VAL A 72 -12.38 1.53 -11.64
C VAL A 72 -12.21 0.25 -12.46
N ASP A 73 -11.26 0.25 -13.40
CA ASP A 73 -10.96 -0.91 -14.25
C ASP A 73 -10.33 -2.07 -13.45
N LEU A 74 -9.68 -1.75 -12.32
CA LEU A 74 -9.10 -2.75 -11.42
C LEU A 74 -10.08 -3.26 -10.36
N SER A 75 -11.24 -2.62 -10.18
CA SER A 75 -12.23 -3.00 -9.16
C SER A 75 -12.67 -4.48 -9.20
N PRO A 76 -12.78 -5.17 -10.35
CA PRO A 76 -13.15 -6.59 -10.37
C PRO A 76 -12.14 -7.49 -9.64
N PHE A 77 -10.87 -7.07 -9.54
CA PHE A 77 -9.83 -7.85 -8.89
C PHE A 77 -9.90 -7.78 -7.36
N LEU A 78 -10.61 -6.80 -6.79
CA LEU A 78 -10.78 -6.64 -5.34
C LEU A 78 -11.58 -7.78 -4.70
N CYS A 79 -12.27 -8.59 -5.50
CA CYS A 79 -12.96 -9.79 -5.04
C CYS A 79 -12.03 -11.00 -4.81
N PHE A 80 -10.75 -10.92 -5.19
CA PHE A 80 -9.80 -12.01 -5.00
C PHE A 80 -8.82 -11.70 -3.86
N TYR A 81 -8.52 -12.72 -3.05
CA TYR A 81 -7.46 -12.63 -2.04
C TYR A 81 -6.10 -12.86 -2.70
N ILE A 82 -5.58 -11.83 -3.36
CA ILE A 82 -4.30 -11.87 -4.08
C ILE A 82 -3.14 -11.74 -3.08
N ASN A 83 -2.15 -12.62 -3.17
CA ASN A 83 -0.96 -12.58 -2.33
C ASN A 83 0.30 -13.02 -3.10
N ASN A 84 1.25 -12.10 -3.30
CA ASN A 84 2.52 -12.36 -3.98
C ASN A 84 3.58 -12.91 -3.02
N VAL A 85 3.25 -13.99 -2.30
CA VAL A 85 4.16 -14.53 -1.28
C VAL A 85 5.47 -15.07 -1.88
N GLY A 86 6.59 -14.65 -1.28
CA GLY A 86 7.93 -15.10 -1.64
C GLY A 86 8.51 -14.38 -2.86
N ASP A 87 9.54 -14.99 -3.44
CA ASP A 87 10.33 -14.43 -4.55
C ASP A 87 9.47 -14.21 -5.83
N PRO A 88 9.45 -13.01 -6.44
CA PRO A 88 8.67 -12.72 -7.64
C PRO A 88 9.00 -13.62 -8.84
N TYR A 89 10.24 -14.11 -8.93
CA TYR A 89 10.72 -14.94 -10.04
C TYR A 89 10.49 -16.44 -9.81
N LYS A 90 9.99 -16.83 -8.64
CA LYS A 90 9.69 -18.23 -8.29
C LYS A 90 8.20 -18.44 -8.18
N GLU A 91 7.75 -19.55 -8.76
CA GLU A 91 6.38 -20.00 -8.64
C GLU A 91 6.02 -20.20 -7.16
N SER A 92 4.84 -19.72 -6.77
CA SER A 92 4.34 -19.86 -5.41
C SER A 92 3.45 -21.08 -5.28
N ASN A 93 3.39 -21.66 -4.09
CA ASN A 93 2.36 -22.65 -3.74
C ASN A 93 0.96 -22.02 -3.61
N PHE A 94 0.87 -20.69 -3.52
CA PHE A 94 -0.38 -19.96 -3.46
C PHE A 94 -0.79 -19.46 -4.84
N SER A 95 -1.84 -20.03 -5.41
CA SER A 95 -2.21 -19.80 -6.82
C SER A 95 -2.82 -18.43 -7.12
N LEU A 96 -3.37 -17.73 -6.13
CA LEU A 96 -3.96 -16.40 -6.31
C LEU A 96 -2.89 -15.33 -6.13
N HIS A 97 -2.06 -15.11 -7.14
CA HIS A 97 -1.02 -14.10 -7.10
C HIS A 97 -0.92 -13.29 -8.39
N SER A 98 -0.29 -12.13 -8.29
CA SER A 98 -0.03 -11.19 -9.38
C SER A 98 1.47 -11.08 -9.73
N LYS A 99 2.29 -12.08 -9.39
CA LYS A 99 3.76 -12.07 -9.60
C LYS A 99 4.19 -11.70 -11.02
N LYS A 100 3.43 -12.11 -12.04
CA LYS A 100 3.71 -11.74 -13.44
C LYS A 100 3.58 -10.23 -13.68
N PHE A 101 2.61 -9.58 -13.05
CA PHE A 101 2.49 -8.12 -13.08
C PHE A 101 3.63 -7.45 -12.30
N GLU A 102 4.00 -8.04 -11.16
CA GLU A 102 5.13 -7.55 -10.36
C GLU A 102 6.43 -7.55 -11.17
N VAL A 103 6.79 -8.68 -11.80
CA VAL A 103 7.95 -8.76 -12.70
C VAL A 103 7.81 -7.75 -13.84
N GLY A 104 6.64 -7.62 -14.48
CA GLY A 104 6.43 -6.62 -15.53
C GLY A 104 6.67 -5.16 -15.10
N VAL A 105 6.37 -4.81 -13.84
CA VAL A 105 6.71 -3.51 -13.25
C VAL A 105 8.21 -3.38 -13.01
N LEU A 106 8.85 -4.42 -12.48
CA LEU A 106 10.31 -4.43 -12.27
C LEU A 106 11.06 -4.27 -13.59
N ASP A 107 10.66 -5.01 -14.63
CA ASP A 107 11.18 -4.90 -15.99
C ASP A 107 11.07 -3.48 -16.54
N TRP A 108 9.96 -2.80 -16.25
CA TRP A 108 9.75 -1.43 -16.68
C TRP A 108 10.72 -0.45 -15.98
N PHE A 109 10.95 -0.61 -14.68
CA PHE A 109 11.93 0.19 -13.95
C PHE A 109 13.38 -0.14 -14.35
N ALA A 110 13.70 -1.41 -14.58
CA ALA A 110 15.02 -1.83 -15.07
C ALA A 110 15.35 -1.15 -16.40
N ARG A 111 14.39 -1.14 -17.35
CA ARG A 111 14.52 -0.39 -18.60
C ARG A 111 14.63 1.12 -18.40
N LEU A 112 13.84 1.69 -17.48
CA LEU A 112 13.88 3.12 -17.17
C LEU A 112 15.24 3.57 -16.65
N TRP A 113 15.95 2.69 -15.96
CA TRP A 113 17.26 2.95 -15.35
C TRP A 113 18.43 2.34 -16.10
N GLU A 114 18.19 1.80 -17.30
CA GLU A 114 19.23 1.24 -18.16
C GLU A 114 20.01 0.10 -17.48
N ILE A 115 19.32 -0.72 -16.69
CA ILE A 115 19.88 -1.94 -16.09
C ILE A 115 19.63 -3.11 -17.04
N ASP A 116 20.67 -3.92 -17.28
CA ASP A 116 20.55 -5.12 -18.10
C ASP A 116 19.58 -6.12 -17.47
N MET A 117 18.77 -6.78 -18.30
CA MET A 117 17.64 -7.59 -17.82
C MET A 117 18.09 -8.83 -17.02
N ASP A 118 19.35 -9.23 -17.17
CA ASP A 118 19.95 -10.36 -16.45
C ASP A 118 20.75 -9.90 -15.20
N GLU A 119 20.82 -8.60 -14.93
CA GLU A 119 21.66 -8.00 -13.88
C GLU A 119 20.87 -7.38 -12.72
N TYR A 120 19.53 -7.46 -12.73
CA TYR A 120 18.71 -6.98 -11.62
C TYR A 120 17.97 -8.10 -10.91
N TRP A 121 17.75 -7.89 -9.62
CA TRP A 121 16.76 -8.60 -8.83
C TRP A 121 16.04 -7.58 -7.97
N GLY A 122 14.73 -7.75 -7.79
CA GLY A 122 13.94 -6.87 -6.96
C GLY A 122 12.54 -7.40 -6.72
N TYR A 123 11.77 -6.65 -5.93
CA TYR A 123 10.37 -6.92 -5.64
C TYR A 123 9.64 -5.60 -5.38
N VAL A 124 8.31 -5.60 -5.47
CA VAL A 124 7.50 -4.39 -5.20
C VAL A 124 7.22 -4.28 -3.70
N THR A 125 7.62 -3.15 -3.11
CA THR A 125 7.45 -2.90 -1.67
C THR A 125 6.14 -2.19 -1.35
N ASN A 126 5.72 -2.26 -0.08
CA ASN A 126 4.55 -1.53 0.44
C ASN A 126 4.77 0.00 0.52
N GLY A 127 6.02 0.46 0.35
CA GLY A 127 6.36 1.87 0.37
C GLY A 127 7.86 2.12 0.38
N GLY A 128 8.23 3.41 0.40
CA GLY A 128 9.63 3.83 0.43
C GLY A 128 10.38 3.41 1.70
N THR A 129 9.72 3.41 2.86
CA THR A 129 10.32 2.99 4.12
C THR A 129 10.83 1.55 4.09
N GLU A 130 9.98 0.62 3.64
CA GLU A 130 10.36 -0.79 3.50
C GLU A 130 11.51 -0.95 2.51
N SER A 131 11.44 -0.25 1.38
CA SER A 131 12.45 -0.32 0.34
C SER A 131 13.82 0.20 0.82
N ASN A 132 13.84 1.30 1.58
CA ASN A 132 15.06 1.83 2.19
C ASN A 132 15.63 0.88 3.24
N LEU A 133 14.78 0.29 4.09
CA LEU A 133 15.21 -0.69 5.08
C LEU A 133 15.83 -1.92 4.40
N HIS A 134 15.19 -2.42 3.34
CA HIS A 134 15.70 -3.55 2.59
C HIS A 134 17.05 -3.24 1.92
N ALA A 135 17.20 -2.06 1.30
CA ALA A 135 18.46 -1.66 0.70
C ALA A 135 19.60 -1.54 1.71
N LEU A 136 19.33 -1.01 2.91
CA LEU A 136 20.31 -0.97 4.01
C LEU A 136 20.70 -2.37 4.46
N MET A 137 19.73 -3.29 4.57
CA MET A 137 20.00 -4.69 4.90
C MET A 137 20.85 -5.38 3.82
N MET A 138 20.54 -5.17 2.54
CA MET A 138 21.31 -5.74 1.43
C MET A 138 22.73 -5.17 1.36
N GLY A 139 22.89 -3.87 1.63
CA GLY A 139 24.20 -3.22 1.69
C GLY A 139 25.06 -3.71 2.87
N SER A 140 24.46 -4.04 4.01
CA SER A 140 25.20 -4.52 5.19
C SER A 140 25.70 -5.95 5.06
N VAL A 141 25.03 -6.79 4.26
CA VAL A 141 25.45 -8.18 4.01
C VAL A 141 26.40 -8.31 2.81
N ALA A 142 26.62 -7.23 2.06
CA ALA A 142 27.49 -7.20 0.88
C ALA A 142 28.96 -6.82 1.20
N LEU A 143 29.26 -6.44 2.45
CA LEU A 143 30.60 -6.15 2.98
C LEU A 143 31.10 -7.29 3.89
#